data_AF-E1JU17-F1
#
_entry.id   AF-E1JU17-F1
#
_cell.length_a   1.000
_cell.length_b   1.000
_cell.length_c   1.000
_cell.angle_alpha   90.00
_cell.angle_beta   90.00
_cell.angle_gamma   90.00
#
_symmetry.space_group_name_H-M   'P 1'
#
loop_
_entity.id
_entity.type
_entity.pdbx_description
1 polymer ?
#
loop_
_entity_poly.entity_id
_entity_poly.type
_entity_poly.pdbx_seq_one_letter_code
_entity_poly.pdbx_strand_id
1 'polypeptide(L)' 'MNSFAKNLMLWAAISLVMVVLFNLFNQPQTQSAKLSYSDFIQKVNAGDVVSVKIQGSKISGVTTGGGK' A
#
# COMPACT_ATOMS: atom_id res chain seq x y z
N MET A 1 -20.20 36.87 20.59
CA MET A 1 -19.92 36.74 19.15
C MET A 1 -18.54 36.11 18.99
N ASN A 2 -18.48 34.78 18.92
CA ASN A 2 -17.25 34.00 18.69
C ASN A 2 -17.49 32.86 17.68
N SER A 3 -18.54 33.00 16.87
CA SER A 3 -18.98 31.98 15.92
C SER A 3 -17.93 31.70 14.84
N PHE A 4 -17.10 32.70 14.53
CA PHE A 4 -15.98 32.55 13.60
C PHE A 4 -14.90 31.61 14.14
N ALA A 5 -14.43 31.82 15.38
CA ALA A 5 -13.43 30.92 15.99
C ALA A 5 -14.00 29.52 16.24
N LYS A 6 -15.28 29.41 16.61
CA LYS A 6 -15.98 28.12 16.76
C LYS A 6 -16.08 27.35 15.42
N ASN A 7 -16.41 28.06 14.34
CA ASN A 7 -16.43 27.47 13.00
C ASN A 7 -15.04 27.14 12.49
N LEU A 8 -14.02 27.94 12.83
CA LEU A 8 -12.63 27.68 12.47
C LEU A 8 -12.10 26.41 13.16
N MET A 9 -12.41 26.22 14.44
CA MET A 9 -12.07 24.98 15.16
C MET A 9 -12.78 23.76 14.57
N LEU A 10 -14.05 23.91 14.17
CA LEU A 10 -14.78 22.83 13.48
C LEU A 10 -14.13 22.49 12.14
N TRP A 11 -13.78 23.49 11.34
CA TRP A 11 -13.09 23.31 10.07
C TRP A 11 -11.71 22.68 10.23
N ALA A 12 -10.96 23.07 11.25
CA ALA A 12 -9.66 22.48 11.58
C ALA A 12 -9.78 21.01 11.98
N ALA A 13 -10.82 20.63 12.74
CA ALA A 13 -11.08 19.23 13.06
C ALA A 13 -11.41 18.40 11.81
N ILE A 14 -12.23 18.95 10.91
CA ILE A 14 -12.58 18.29 9.63
C ILE A 14 -11.33 18.10 8.75
N SER A 15 -10.48 19.12 8.61
CA SER A 15 -9.26 19.02 7.81
C SER A 15 -8.27 18.01 8.41
N LEU A 16 -8.14 17.98 9.75
CA LEU A 16 -7.32 17.00 10.45
C LEU A 16 -7.79 15.57 10.16
N VAL A 17 -9.09 15.31 10.26
CA VAL A 17 -9.67 13.99 9.95
C VAL A 17 -9.42 13.63 8.49
N MET A 18 -9.57 14.57 7.56
CA MET A 18 -9.24 14.33 6.15
C MET A 18 -7.78 13.95 5.93
N VAL A 19 -6.83 14.59 6.60
CA VAL A 19 -5.39 14.24 6.50
C VAL A 19 -5.13 12.84 7.03
N VAL A 20 -5.73 12.45 8.15
CA VAL A 20 -5.57 11.10 8.72
C VAL A 20 -6.15 10.04 7.81
N LEU A 21 -7.36 10.27 7.26
CA LEU A 21 -7.98 9.37 6.31
C LEU A 21 -7.13 9.27 5.03
N PHE A 22 -6.65 10.40 4.51
CA PHE A 22 -5.75 10.39 3.37
C PHE A 22 -4.48 9.59 3.66
N ASN A 23 -3.85 9.74 4.83
CA ASN A 23 -2.68 8.95 5.19
C ASN A 23 -2.98 7.44 5.31
N LEU A 24 -4.17 7.06 5.80
CA LEU A 24 -4.59 5.67 5.93
C LEU A 24 -4.91 5.02 4.58
N PHE A 25 -5.65 5.71 3.71
CA PHE A 25 -6.04 5.20 2.39
C PHE A 25 -4.93 5.34 1.35
N ASN A 26 -4.07 6.33 1.51
CA ASN A 26 -2.94 6.60 0.62
C ASN A 26 -1.67 5.95 1.17
N GLN A 27 -1.81 4.83 1.90
CA GLN A 27 -0.69 3.92 2.12
C GLN A 27 -0.02 3.71 0.76
N PRO A 28 1.28 4.01 0.61
CA PRO A 28 1.97 3.78 -0.64
C PRO A 28 1.79 2.30 -0.92
N GLN A 29 0.94 1.99 -1.91
CA GLN A 29 0.69 0.63 -2.34
C GLN A 29 2.08 0.10 -2.64
N THR A 30 2.62 -0.73 -1.75
CA THR A 30 4.00 -1.22 -1.82
C THR A 30 4.20 -1.61 -3.25
N GLN A 31 5.12 -0.94 -3.94
CA GLN A 31 5.39 -1.18 -5.36
C GLN A 31 5.78 -2.64 -5.47
N SER A 32 4.79 -3.51 -5.64
CA SER A 32 5.00 -4.92 -5.90
C SER A 32 5.68 -4.89 -7.25
N ALA A 33 6.98 -5.19 -7.25
CA ALA A 33 7.73 -5.28 -8.48
C ALA A 33 6.92 -6.17 -9.44
N LYS A 34 6.47 -5.60 -10.56
CA LYS A 34 5.73 -6.35 -11.58
C LYS A 34 6.74 -7.31 -12.22
N LEU A 35 6.89 -8.49 -11.65
CA LEU A 35 7.71 -9.56 -12.20
C LEU A 35 6.96 -10.20 -13.37
N SER A 36 7.62 -10.39 -14.51
CA SER A 36 7.00 -11.12 -15.62
C SER A 36 6.81 -12.58 -15.22
N TYR A 37 5.82 -13.26 -15.81
CA TYR A 37 5.57 -14.68 -15.52
C TYR A 37 6.79 -15.55 -15.82
N SER A 38 7.51 -15.27 -16.90
CA SER A 38 8.72 -15.99 -17.28
C SER A 38 9.83 -15.83 -16.24
N ASP A 39 10.04 -14.61 -15.74
CA ASP A 39 11.02 -14.34 -14.68
C ASP A 39 10.61 -14.98 -13.35
N PHE A 40 9.31 -15.01 -13.06
CA PHE A 40 8.77 -15.72 -11.91
C PHE A 40 9.07 -17.23 -11.98
N ILE A 41 8.79 -17.89 -13.10
CA ILE A 41 9.06 -19.32 -13.27
C ILE A 41 10.55 -19.63 -13.23
N GLN A 42 11.40 -18.77 -13.78
CA GLN A 42 12.86 -18.90 -13.65
C GLN A 42 13.30 -18.83 -12.18
N LYS A 43 12.77 -17.87 -11.41
CA LYS A 43 13.06 -17.75 -9.97
C LYS A 43 12.51 -18.90 -9.13
N VAL A 44 11.34 -19.45 -9.49
CA VAL A 44 10.79 -20.65 -8.85
C VAL A 44 11.70 -21.85 -9.11
N ASN A 45 12.12 -22.07 -10.36
CA ASN A 45 13.03 -23.15 -10.72
C ASN A 45 14.41 -22.98 -10.07
N ALA A 46 14.85 -21.74 -9.85
CA ALA A 46 16.08 -21.43 -9.13
C ALA A 46 15.96 -21.59 -7.59
N GLY A 47 14.76 -21.78 -7.04
CA GLY A 47 14.53 -21.89 -5.60
C GLY A 47 14.45 -20.54 -4.86
N ASP A 48 14.35 -19.42 -5.59
CA ASP A 48 14.37 -18.05 -5.06
C ASP A 48 13.00 -17.51 -4.62
N VAL A 49 11.96 -18.36 -4.60
CA VAL A 49 10.58 -17.98 -4.24
C VAL A 49 10.17 -18.67 -2.95
N VAL A 50 10.01 -17.88 -1.88
CA VAL A 50 9.71 -18.38 -0.53
C VAL A 50 8.21 -18.52 -0.29
N SER A 51 7.40 -17.62 -0.84
CA SER A 51 5.95 -17.69 -0.68
C SER A 51 5.22 -16.91 -1.77
N VAL A 52 4.04 -17.39 -2.16
CA VAL A 52 3.14 -16.74 -3.11
C VAL A 52 1.76 -16.57 -2.50
N LYS A 53 1.23 -15.35 -2.56
CA LYS A 53 -0.13 -15.00 -2.16
C LYS A 53 -0.92 -14.60 -3.39
N ILE A 54 -1.94 -15.39 -3.70
CA ILE A 54 -2.85 -15.15 -4.83
C ILE A 54 -4.11 -14.49 -4.27
N GLN A 55 -4.37 -13.24 -4.64
CA GLN A 55 -5.59 -12.50 -4.29
C GLN A 55 -6.34 -12.14 -5.57
N GLY A 56 -7.25 -13.02 -5.98
CA GLY A 56 -8.05 -12.86 -7.20
C GLY A 56 -7.16 -12.82 -8.45
N SER A 57 -7.18 -11.71 -9.18
CA SER A 57 -6.36 -11.46 -10.38
C SER A 57 -4.96 -10.91 -10.07
N LYS A 58 -4.60 -10.74 -8.80
CA LYS A 58 -3.29 -10.20 -8.39
C LYS A 58 -2.47 -11.29 -7.68
N ILE A 59 -1.34 -11.64 -8.28
CA ILE A 59 -0.36 -12.57 -7.71
C ILE A 59 0.76 -11.74 -7.08
N SER A 60 1.05 -11.96 -5.81
CA SER A 60 2.16 -11.32 -5.09
C SER A 60 3.08 -12.42 -4.55
N GLY A 61 4.38 -12.31 -4.76
CA GLY A 61 5.37 -13.30 -4.30
C GLY A 61 6.47 -12.66 -3.47
N VAL A 62 6.93 -13.35 -2.43
CA VAL A 62 8.09 -12.94 -1.62
C VAL A 62 9.29 -13.75 -2.07
N THR A 63 10.32 -13.06 -2.56
CA THR A 63 11.57 -13.69 -3.02
C THR A 63 12.60 -13.77 -1.89
N THR A 64 13.47 -14.79 -1.93
CA THR A 64 14.45 -15.09 -0.88
C THR A 64 15.50 -13.97 -0.69
N GLY A 65 15.65 -13.09 -1.69
CA GLY A 65 16.59 -11.96 -1.68
C GLY A 65 16.10 -10.69 -0.96
N GLY A 66 14.97 -10.72 -0.27
CA GLY A 66 14.45 -9.54 0.46
C GLY A 66 13.89 -8.42 -0.45
N GLY A 67 13.80 -8.67 -1.76
CA GLY A 67 13.09 -7.82 -2.71
C GLY A 67 11.58 -8.11 -2.63
N LYS A 68 10.83 -7.11 -2.15
CA LYS A 68 9.36 -7.08 -2.15
C LYS A 68 8.78 -6.94 -3.56
#